data_AF-R1DT45-F1
#
_entry.id   AF-R1DT45-F1
#
_cell.length_a   1.000
_cell.length_b   1.000
_cell.length_c   1.000
_cell.angle_alpha   90.00
_cell.angle_beta   90.00
_cell.angle_gamma   90.00
#
_symmetry.space_group_name_H-M   'P 1'
#
loop_
_entity.id
_entity.type
_entity.pdbx_description
1 polymer ?
#
loop_
_entity_poly.entity_id
_entity_poly.type
_entity_poly.pdbx_seq_one_letter_code
_entity_poly.pdbx_strand_id
1 'polypeptide(L)'
;MRGRLCALNLDLIEHMKAKFHNREIDAGEVTKWFKANPEQLEGTGLTVDDVSTDHILPRSAGGAHHVFNYYIMSKSHNSHFQNNWTAAKRAYVGKQGVKIAQGFAVWCRDKSDVQYFNFRPANYMLSE
;
A
#
# COMPACT_ATOMS: atom_id res chain seq x y z
N MET A 1 -8.12 -12.17 -0.35
CA MET A 1 -6.70 -11.79 -0.12
C MET A 1 -6.60 -10.42 0.55
N ARG A 2 -6.91 -10.31 1.85
CA ARG A 2 -6.78 -9.04 2.60
C ARG A 2 -5.36 -8.80 3.14
N GLY A 3 -4.60 -9.87 3.41
CA GLY A 3 -3.29 -9.80 4.08
C GLY A 3 -2.15 -9.12 3.32
N ARG A 4 -2.33 -8.77 2.03
CA ARG A 4 -1.28 -8.10 1.23
C ARG A 4 -1.49 -6.59 1.05
N LEU A 5 -2.61 -6.05 1.54
CA LEU A 5 -2.93 -4.63 1.46
C LEU A 5 -2.36 -3.88 2.67
N CYS A 6 -1.35 -3.04 2.46
CA CYS A 6 -0.70 -2.27 3.53
C CYS A 6 -1.69 -1.33 4.23
N ALA A 7 -2.68 -0.81 3.50
CA ALA A 7 -3.73 0.05 4.02
C ALA A 7 -4.65 -0.63 5.07
N LEU A 8 -4.58 -1.96 5.21
CA LEU A 8 -5.40 -2.76 6.13
C LEU A 8 -4.58 -3.43 7.23
N ASN A 9 -3.26 -3.23 7.25
CA ASN A 9 -2.38 -3.73 8.30
C ASN A 9 -2.23 -2.64 9.38
N LEU A 10 -2.93 -2.80 10.51
CA LEU A 10 -2.96 -1.81 11.59
C LEU A 10 -1.59 -1.64 12.24
N ASP A 11 -0.88 -2.74 12.51
CA ASP A 11 0.45 -2.73 13.11
C ASP A 11 1.45 -1.93 12.24
N LEU A 12 1.40 -2.15 10.92
CA LEU A 12 2.18 -1.38 9.95
C LEU A 12 1.81 0.11 10.00
N ILE A 13 0.52 0.43 9.99
CA ILE A 13 0.05 1.83 10.00
C ILE A 13 0.51 2.54 11.28
N GLU A 14 0.36 1.90 12.43
CA GLU A 14 0.78 2.44 13.73
C GLU A 14 2.29 2.64 13.79
N HIS A 15 3.07 1.65 13.36
CA HIS A 15 4.53 1.75 13.28
C HIS A 15 4.97 2.91 12.38
N MET A 16 4.40 2.99 11.17
CA MET A 16 4.77 4.02 10.20
C MET A 16 4.34 5.40 10.67
N LYS A 17 3.19 5.53 11.34
CA LYS A 17 2.75 6.78 11.96
C LYS A 17 3.70 7.23 13.06
N ALA A 18 4.15 6.31 13.92
CA ALA A 18 5.09 6.63 14.97
C ALA A 18 6.47 7.07 14.42
N LYS A 19 6.95 6.41 13.37
CA LYS A 19 8.28 6.65 12.78
C LYS A 19 8.34 7.86 11.84
N PHE A 20 7.33 8.05 11.01
CA PHE A 20 7.33 9.07 9.96
C PHE A 20 6.46 10.28 10.27
N HIS A 21 5.62 10.19 11.32
CA HIS A 21 4.66 11.21 11.71
C HIS A 21 3.66 11.50 10.58
N ASN A 22 3.85 12.59 9.83
CA ASN A 22 2.99 12.98 8.72
C ASN A 22 3.77 13.14 7.40
N ARG A 23 4.87 12.41 7.25
CA ARG A 23 5.71 12.45 6.05
C ARG A 23 5.36 11.32 5.09
N GLU A 24 5.75 11.52 3.83
CA GLU A 24 5.78 10.43 2.86
C GLU A 24 6.71 9.30 3.32
N ILE A 25 6.36 8.07 2.92
CA ILE A 25 7.03 6.83 3.31
C ILE A 25 7.40 6.09 2.04
N ASP A 26 8.69 5.87 1.82
CA ASP A 26 9.14 5.09 0.66
C ASP A 26 8.74 3.62 0.79
N ALA A 27 8.44 2.98 -0.35
CA ALA A 27 8.07 1.56 -0.40
C ALA A 27 9.16 0.64 0.20
N GLY A 28 10.43 1.07 0.14
CA GLY A 28 11.55 0.38 0.77
C GLY A 28 11.43 0.30 2.29
N GLU A 29 10.84 1.30 2.94
CA GLU A 29 10.64 1.31 4.40
C GLU A 29 9.57 0.30 4.84
N VAL A 30 8.50 0.18 4.06
CA VAL A 30 7.49 -0.87 4.27
C VAL A 30 8.07 -2.26 4.04
N THR A 31 8.88 -2.42 2.99
CA THR A 31 9.59 -3.68 2.73
C THR A 31 10.52 -4.05 3.89
N LYS A 32 11.30 -3.10 4.41
CA LYS A 32 12.16 -3.31 5.59
C LYS A 32 11.35 -3.73 6.81
N TRP A 33 10.19 -3.11 7.04
CA TRP A 33 9.33 -3.46 8.16
C TRP A 33 8.83 -4.90 8.06
N PHE A 34 8.31 -5.34 6.91
CA PHE A 34 7.88 -6.73 6.74
C PHE A 34 9.02 -7.74 6.88
N LYS A 35 10.24 -7.38 6.50
CA LYS A 35 11.42 -8.23 6.73
C LYS A 35 11.79 -8.35 8.21
N ALA A 36 11.57 -7.29 8.99
CA ALA A 36 11.82 -7.27 10.42
C ALA A 36 10.69 -7.90 11.24
N ASN A 37 9.49 -8.08 10.65
CA ASN A 37 8.28 -8.61 11.29
C ASN A 37 7.71 -9.76 10.43
N PRO A 38 8.43 -10.90 10.32
CA PRO A 38 8.08 -11.99 9.41
C PRO A 38 6.72 -12.64 9.68
N GLU A 39 6.23 -12.58 10.92
CA GLU A 39 4.89 -13.05 11.32
C GLU A 39 3.77 -12.34 10.55
N GLN A 40 4.02 -11.10 10.10
CA GLN A 40 3.08 -10.31 9.30
C GLN A 40 2.94 -10.82 7.85
N LEU A 41 3.80 -11.77 7.44
CA LEU A 41 3.74 -12.43 6.13
C LEU A 41 2.94 -13.74 6.17
N GLU A 42 2.51 -14.21 7.34
CA GLU A 42 1.75 -15.45 7.46
C GLU A 42 0.43 -15.40 6.64
N GLY A 43 0.14 -16.48 5.92
CA GLY A 43 -1.03 -16.56 5.04
C GLY A 43 -0.96 -15.69 3.78
N THR A 44 0.12 -14.92 3.58
CA THR A 44 0.31 -14.13 2.35
C THR A 44 0.97 -14.95 1.24
N GLY A 45 1.66 -16.04 1.56
CA GLY A 45 2.47 -16.81 0.60
C GLY A 45 3.75 -16.10 0.15
N LEU A 46 4.20 -15.07 0.89
CA LEU A 46 5.47 -14.37 0.67
C LEU A 46 6.47 -14.78 1.77
N THR A 47 7.76 -14.75 1.44
CA THR A 47 8.85 -14.95 2.40
C THR A 47 9.60 -13.64 2.62
N VAL A 48 10.40 -13.57 3.69
CA VAL A 48 11.30 -12.43 3.96
C VAL A 48 12.23 -12.13 2.79
N ASP A 49 12.68 -13.17 2.09
CA ASP A 49 13.58 -13.03 0.95
C ASP A 49 12.89 -12.61 -0.34
N ASP A 50 11.58 -12.85 -0.47
CA ASP A 50 10.82 -12.54 -1.68
C ASP A 50 9.88 -11.34 -1.54
N VAL A 51 9.59 -10.88 -0.32
CA VAL A 51 8.69 -9.74 -0.12
C VAL A 51 9.25 -8.45 -0.73
N SER A 52 8.38 -7.76 -1.45
CA SER A 52 8.63 -6.44 -2.03
C SER A 52 7.35 -5.60 -1.95
N THR A 53 7.51 -4.29 -1.76
CA THR A 53 6.38 -3.35 -1.71
C THR A 53 6.27 -2.62 -3.04
N ASP A 54 5.07 -2.60 -3.59
CA ASP A 54 4.72 -1.95 -4.85
C ASP A 54 3.73 -0.81 -4.62
N HIS A 55 3.85 0.24 -5.43
CA HIS A 55 2.85 1.29 -5.56
C HIS A 55 1.65 0.78 -6.34
N ILE A 56 0.49 0.74 -5.70
CA ILE A 56 -0.76 0.38 -6.40
C ILE A 56 -0.96 1.36 -7.56
N LEU A 57 -1.12 2.66 -7.25
CA LEU A 57 -1.15 3.72 -8.25
C LEU A 57 0.25 4.32 -8.43
N PRO A 58 0.73 4.47 -9.67
CA PRO A 58 1.93 5.23 -9.94
C PRO A 58 1.71 6.73 -9.69
N ARG A 59 2.80 7.47 -9.49
CA ARG A 59 2.80 8.94 -9.34
C ARG A 59 2.08 9.66 -10.48
N SER A 60 2.25 9.18 -11.73
CA SER A 60 1.58 9.73 -12.92
C SER A 60 0.05 9.62 -12.87
N ALA A 61 -0.50 8.73 -12.04
CA ALA A 61 -1.92 8.57 -11.80
C ALA A 61 -2.38 9.17 -10.45
N GLY A 62 -1.54 10.01 -9.82
CA GLY A 62 -1.82 10.65 -8.53
C GLY A 62 -1.50 9.80 -7.31
N GLY A 63 -0.83 8.65 -7.46
CA GLY A 63 -0.42 7.82 -6.33
C GLY A 63 0.63 8.51 -5.46
N ALA A 64 0.47 8.45 -4.13
CA ALA A 64 1.42 9.03 -3.17
C ALA A 64 2.35 7.97 -2.56
N HIS A 65 3.51 8.40 -2.03
CA HIS A 65 4.42 7.54 -1.26
C HIS A 65 3.86 7.34 0.16
N HIS A 66 2.97 6.38 0.33
CA HIS A 66 2.35 6.12 1.64
C HIS A 66 1.76 4.72 1.73
N VAL A 67 1.62 4.19 2.96
CA VAL A 67 1.04 2.85 3.22
C VAL A 67 -0.36 2.65 2.66
N PHE A 68 -1.10 3.72 2.42
CA PHE A 68 -2.44 3.68 1.83
C PHE A 68 -2.46 3.50 0.30
N ASN A 69 -1.28 3.53 -0.34
CA ASN A 69 -1.07 3.26 -1.76
C ASN A 69 -0.12 2.07 -2.00
N TYR A 70 0.09 1.22 -0.99
CA TYR A 70 1.05 0.12 -1.05
C TYR A 70 0.40 -1.26 -0.99
N TYR A 71 1.02 -2.19 -1.72
CA TYR A 71 0.68 -3.60 -1.75
C TYR A 71 1.95 -4.44 -1.67
N ILE A 72 1.97 -5.46 -0.82
CA ILE A 72 3.10 -6.41 -0.78
C ILE A 72 2.91 -7.54 -1.78
N MET A 73 3.97 -7.86 -2.50
CA MET A 73 3.99 -8.93 -3.50
C MET A 73 5.40 -9.52 -3.60
N SER A 74 5.55 -10.59 -4.39
CA SER A 74 6.86 -11.15 -4.69
C SER A 74 7.70 -10.13 -5.46
N LYS A 75 9.03 -10.24 -5.34
CA LYS A 75 9.97 -9.42 -6.14
C LYS A 75 9.71 -9.60 -7.64
N SER A 76 9.43 -10.83 -8.07
CA SER A 76 9.12 -11.15 -9.47
C SER A 76 7.90 -10.40 -10.01
N HIS A 77 6.80 -10.35 -9.24
CA HIS A 77 5.60 -9.61 -9.65
C HIS A 77 5.85 -8.11 -9.63
N ASN A 78 6.57 -7.59 -8.63
CA ASN A 78 6.90 -6.16 -8.58
C ASN A 78 7.76 -5.75 -9.79
N SER A 79 8.78 -6.55 -10.15
CA SER A 79 9.59 -6.33 -11.35
C SER A 79 8.80 -6.46 -12.65
N HIS A 80 7.77 -7.30 -12.70
CA HIS A 80 6.90 -7.45 -13.85
C HIS A 80 5.96 -6.25 -14.03
N PHE A 81 5.30 -5.80 -12.95
CA PHE A 81 4.35 -4.69 -13.03
C PHE A 81 5.02 -3.33 -13.10
N GLN A 82 6.12 -3.13 -12.38
CA GLN A 82 6.81 -1.84 -12.26
C GLN A 82 5.82 -0.70 -11.95
N ASN A 83 6.05 0.48 -12.54
CA ASN A 83 5.17 1.63 -12.44
C ASN A 83 3.95 1.59 -13.38
N ASN A 84 3.64 0.44 -14.00
CA ASN A 84 2.57 0.37 -14.99
C ASN A 84 1.18 0.27 -14.35
N TRP A 85 0.26 1.14 -14.73
CA TRP A 85 -1.14 1.10 -14.28
C TRP A 85 -2.04 0.33 -15.25
N THR A 86 -1.86 -0.99 -15.32
CA THR A 86 -2.55 -1.86 -16.29
C THR A 86 -3.82 -2.51 -15.74
N ALA A 87 -4.65 -3.08 -16.62
CA ALA A 87 -5.76 -3.95 -16.20
C ALA A 87 -5.28 -5.16 -15.38
N ALA A 88 -4.16 -5.77 -15.78
CA ALA A 88 -3.56 -6.91 -15.07
C ALA A 88 -3.12 -6.55 -13.65
N LYS A 89 -2.43 -5.42 -13.45
CA LYS A 89 -2.03 -4.95 -12.11
C LYS A 89 -3.24 -4.68 -11.22
N ARG A 90 -4.28 -4.02 -11.78
CA ARG A 90 -5.54 -3.77 -11.07
C ARG A 90 -6.26 -5.05 -10.67
N ALA A 91 -6.29 -6.05 -11.55
CA ALA A 91 -6.85 -7.36 -11.25
C ALA A 91 -6.06 -8.08 -10.16
N TYR A 92 -4.72 -8.02 -10.23
CA TYR A 92 -3.83 -8.63 -9.24
C TYR A 92 -3.98 -8.03 -7.84
N VAL A 93 -3.99 -6.69 -7.73
CA VAL A 93 -4.23 -5.99 -6.45
C VAL A 93 -5.66 -6.21 -5.94
N GLY A 94 -6.62 -6.32 -6.86
CA GLY A 94 -8.03 -6.50 -6.59
C GLY A 94 -8.80 -5.19 -6.44
N LYS A 95 -10.09 -5.22 -6.76
CA LYS A 95 -10.99 -4.05 -6.79
C LYS A 95 -10.91 -3.19 -5.53
N GLN A 96 -10.87 -3.83 -4.36
CA GLN A 96 -10.83 -3.15 -3.08
C GLN A 96 -9.53 -2.34 -2.88
N GLY A 97 -8.37 -2.94 -3.21
CA GLY A 97 -7.09 -2.26 -3.10
C GLY A 97 -6.99 -1.06 -4.04
N VAL A 98 -7.49 -1.23 -5.27
CA VAL A 98 -7.59 -0.14 -6.25
C VAL A 98 -8.47 1.00 -5.72
N LYS A 99 -9.65 0.69 -5.17
CA LYS A 99 -10.59 1.69 -4.63
C LYS A 99 -9.98 2.49 -3.48
N ILE A 100 -9.29 1.82 -2.55
CA ILE A 100 -8.60 2.47 -1.42
C ILE A 100 -7.49 3.41 -1.94
N ALA A 101 -6.63 2.91 -2.84
CA ALA A 101 -5.53 3.69 -3.39
C ALA A 101 -6.03 4.93 -4.14
N GLN A 102 -7.08 4.78 -4.96
CA GLN A 102 -7.70 5.90 -5.69
C GLN A 102 -8.35 6.90 -4.74
N GLY A 103 -9.07 6.42 -3.72
CA GLY A 103 -9.64 7.26 -2.69
C GLY A 103 -8.58 8.06 -1.94
N PHE A 104 -7.45 7.44 -1.65
CA PHE A 104 -6.32 8.10 -1.01
C PHE A 104 -5.67 9.14 -1.92
N ALA A 105 -5.47 8.85 -3.21
CA ALA A 105 -4.96 9.82 -4.17
C ALA A 105 -5.86 11.06 -4.29
N VAL A 106 -7.18 10.87 -4.34
CA VAL A 106 -8.17 11.96 -4.33
C VAL A 106 -8.08 12.76 -3.03
N TRP A 107 -8.02 12.08 -1.88
CA TRP A 107 -7.88 12.73 -0.58
C TRP A 107 -6.62 13.61 -0.49
N CYS A 108 -5.48 13.12 -0.97
CA CYS A 108 -4.23 13.89 -0.99
C CYS A 108 -4.32 15.12 -1.90
N ARG A 109 -5.00 15.01 -3.05
CA ARG A 109 -5.18 16.13 -3.98
C ARG A 109 -6.09 17.21 -3.42
N ASP A 110 -7.17 16.82 -2.72
CA ASP A 110 -8.21 17.74 -2.29
C ASP A 110 -7.86 18.48 -0.97
N LYS A 111 -6.70 18.19 -0.36
CA LYS A 111 -6.26 18.78 0.92
C LYS A 111 -5.02 19.66 0.72
N SER A 112 -5.09 20.91 1.19
CA SER A 112 -3.97 21.87 1.15
C SER A 112 -2.89 21.58 2.19
N ASP A 113 -3.26 21.00 3.34
CA ASP A 113 -2.35 20.46 4.35
C ASP A 113 -2.70 18.98 4.57
N VAL A 114 -1.96 18.10 3.88
CA VAL A 114 -2.26 16.68 3.86
C VAL A 114 -1.81 16.04 5.17
N GLN A 115 -2.76 15.77 6.07
CA GLN A 115 -2.55 14.89 7.21
C GLN A 115 -2.81 13.44 6.77
N TYR A 116 -1.79 12.76 6.25
CA TYR A 116 -1.91 11.45 5.59
C TYR A 116 -2.63 10.42 6.46
N PHE A 117 -2.26 10.30 7.74
CA PHE A 117 -2.85 9.34 8.68
C PHE A 117 -4.28 9.66 9.13
N ASN A 118 -4.85 10.80 8.71
CA ASN A 118 -6.28 11.08 8.89
C ASN A 118 -7.15 10.42 7.82
N PHE A 119 -6.54 9.87 6.76
CA PHE A 119 -7.25 9.07 5.77
C PHE A 119 -7.82 7.80 6.42
N ARG A 120 -9.10 7.52 6.16
CA ARG A 120 -9.81 6.35 6.71
C ARG A 120 -10.07 5.33 5.60
N PRO A 121 -9.21 4.30 5.42
CA PRO A 121 -9.38 3.29 4.37
C PRO A 121 -10.69 2.50 4.54
N ALA A 122 -11.21 2.40 5.77
CA ALA A 122 -12.50 1.78 6.08
C ALA A 122 -13.67 2.37 5.28
N ASN A 123 -13.64 3.67 4.93
CA ASN A 123 -14.69 4.31 4.14
C ASN A 123 -14.76 3.79 2.69
N TYR A 124 -13.72 3.10 2.25
CA TYR A 124 -13.60 2.51 0.93
C TYR A 124 -13.75 0.99 0.97
N MET A 125 -13.95 0.43 2.17
CA MET A 125 -14.39 -0.93 2.41
C MET A 125 -15.92 -0.90 2.51
N LEU A 126 -16.63 -1.76 1.76
CA LEU A 126 -18.10 -1.85 1.59
C LEU A 126 -18.65 -1.01 0.39
N SER A 127 -19.66 -1.47 -0.37
CA SER A 127 -20.42 -2.73 -0.42
C SER A 127 -20.41 -3.29 -1.86
N GLU A 128 -20.46 -4.61 -2.02
CA GLU A 128 -21.15 -5.21 -3.19
C GLU A 128 -22.66 -5.10 -2.97
#